data_AF-A0A3N1NK92-F1
#
_entry.id   AF-A0A3N1NK92-F1
#
_cell.length_a   1.000
_cell.length_b   1.000
_cell.length_c   1.000
_cell.angle_alpha   90.00
_cell.angle_beta   90.00
_cell.angle_gamma   90.00
#
_symmetry.space_group_name_H-M   'P 1'
#
loop_
_entity.id
_entity.type
_entity.pdbx_description
1 polymer ?
#
loop_
_entity_poly.entity_id
_entity_poly.type
_entity_poly.pdbx_seq_one_letter_code
_entity_poly.pdbx_strand_id
1 'polypeptide(L)' 'MSETESVPTTAAAAPLGFLSRLRFRWRAEQEIHDLTRDRALEQRVRAEAAVRLAPGPWHLGELFRRR' A
#
# COMPACT_ATOMS: atom_id res chain seq x y z
N MET A 1 1.05 39.55 -26.15
CA MET A 1 0.44 38.35 -26.74
C MET A 1 1.17 37.17 -26.11
N SER A 2 0.48 36.30 -25.36
CA SER A 2 1.14 35.19 -24.65
C SER A 2 1.44 34.04 -25.60
N GLU A 3 2.71 33.71 -25.74
CA GLU A 3 3.20 32.53 -26.43
C GLU A 3 2.95 31.31 -25.55
N THR A 4 1.85 30.60 -25.80
CA THR A 4 1.59 29.32 -25.15
C THR A 4 2.20 28.23 -26.02
N GLU A 5 3.39 27.78 -25.67
CA GLU A 5 4.06 26.66 -26.34
C GLU A 5 3.33 25.35 -26.00
N SER A 6 2.89 24.61 -27.02
CA SER A 6 2.20 23.35 -26.85
C SER A 6 3.20 22.24 -26.56
N VAL A 7 3.09 21.63 -25.38
CA VAL A 7 3.88 20.44 -25.03
C VAL A 7 3.31 19.23 -25.77
N PRO A 8 4.10 18.50 -26.57
CA PRO A 8 3.62 17.30 -27.25
C PRO A 8 3.26 16.23 -26.21
N THR A 9 2.02 15.74 -26.30
CA THR A 9 1.56 14.61 -25.48
C THR A 9 2.34 13.36 -25.84
N THR A 10 3.02 12.76 -24.86
CA THR A 10 3.74 11.50 -25.01
C THR A 10 2.79 10.40 -25.51
N ALA A 11 3.29 9.56 -26.43
CA ALA A 11 2.53 8.48 -27.05
C ALA A 11 1.83 7.59 -26.01
N ALA A 12 0.64 7.09 -26.39
CA ALA A 12 -0.17 6.24 -25.53
C ALA A 12 0.63 5.00 -25.06
N ALA A 13 0.62 4.76 -23.75
CA ALA A 13 1.29 3.60 -23.17
C ALA A 13 0.70 2.30 -23.73
N ALA A 14 1.58 1.34 -24.05
CA ALA A 14 1.15 0.03 -24.53
C ALA A 14 0.21 -0.64 -23.50
N PRO A 15 -0.81 -1.40 -23.96
CA PRO A 15 -1.76 -2.03 -23.06
C PRO A 15 -1.03 -3.01 -22.13
N LEU A 16 -1.07 -2.72 -20.83
CA LEU A 16 -0.52 -3.61 -19.81
C LEU A 16 -1.36 -4.87 -19.72
N GLY A 17 -0.71 -6.03 -19.79
CA GLY A 17 -1.33 -7.33 -19.52
C GLY A 17 -1.87 -7.42 -18.08
N PHE A 18 -2.82 -8.34 -17.86
CA PHE A 18 -3.52 -8.49 -16.57
C PHE A 18 -2.55 -8.64 -15.38
N LEU A 19 -1.54 -9.50 -15.50
CA LEU A 19 -0.53 -9.70 -14.47
C LEU A 19 0.31 -8.44 -14.21
N SER A 20 0.66 -7.70 -15.27
CA SER A 20 1.41 -6.44 -15.14
C SER A 20 0.61 -5.37 -14.40
N ARG A 21 -0.71 -5.31 -14.61
CA ARG A 21 -1.60 -4.41 -13.86
C ARG A 21 -1.71 -4.81 -12.39
N LEU A 22 -1.83 -6.10 -12.11
CA LEU A 22 -1.86 -6.63 -10.75
C LEU A 22 -0.56 -6.32 -10.00
N ARG A 23 0.60 -6.56 -10.63
CA ARG A 23 1.91 -6.25 -10.06
C ARG A 23 2.08 -4.76 -9.81
N PHE A 24 1.66 -3.93 -10.77
CA PHE A 24 1.68 -2.47 -10.62
C PHE A 24 0.82 -2.03 -9.43
N ARG A 25 -0.42 -2.52 -9.36
CA ARG A 25 -1.34 -2.18 -8.27
C ARG A 25 -0.79 -2.61 -6.91
N TRP A 26 -0.26 -3.82 -6.81
CA TRP A 26 0.34 -4.30 -5.55
C TRP A 26 1.52 -3.42 -5.11
N ARG A 27 2.40 -3.03 -6.05
CA ARG A 27 3.52 -2.14 -5.74
C ARG A 27 3.04 -0.75 -5.29
N ALA A 28 2.06 -0.18 -5.97
CA ALA A 28 1.47 1.10 -5.61
C ALA A 28 0.82 1.05 -4.22
N GLU A 29 0.08 -0.03 -3.91
CA GLU A 29 -0.50 -0.25 -2.59
C GLU A 29 0.59 -0.35 -1.51
N GLN A 30 1.70 -1.05 -1.76
CA GLN A 30 2.83 -1.10 -0.82
C GLN A 30 3.45 0.27 -0.58
N GLU A 31 3.69 1.04 -1.64
CA GLU A 31 4.31 2.36 -1.54
C GLU A 31 3.40 3.34 -0.78
N ILE A 32 2.10 3.36 -1.11
CA ILE A 32 1.12 4.15 -0.37
C ILE A 32 1.09 3.72 1.08
N HIS A 33 1.01 2.41 1.33
CA HIS A 33 0.96 1.86 2.68
C HIS A 33 2.18 2.28 3.51
N ASP A 34 3.38 2.25 2.91
CA ASP A 34 4.61 2.67 3.58
C ASP A 34 4.63 4.18 3.87
N LEU A 35 4.13 5.01 2.94
CA LEU A 35 4.03 6.46 3.13
C LEU A 35 2.96 6.86 4.17
N THR A 36 1.83 6.15 4.19
CA THR A 36 0.73 6.43 5.11
C THR A 36 0.85 5.64 6.42
N ARG A 37 1.97 4.95 6.62
CA ARG A 37 2.15 4.05 7.75
C ARG A 37 2.29 4.80 9.06
N ASP A 38 1.20 4.83 9.84
CA ASP A 38 1.26 5.29 11.22
C ASP A 38 1.61 4.14 12.17
N ARG A 39 2.89 4.08 12.53
CA ARG A 39 3.45 3.09 13.46
C ARG A 39 2.82 3.19 14.86
N ALA A 40 2.45 4.39 15.32
CA ALA A 40 1.86 4.58 16.64
C ALA A 40 0.41 4.10 16.68
N LEU A 41 -0.37 4.39 15.63
CA LEU A 41 -1.72 3.87 15.48
C LEU A 41 -1.73 2.34 15.35
N GLU A 42 -0.83 1.75 14.54
CA GLU A 42 -0.70 0.29 14.42
C GLU A 42 -0.44 -0.38 15.78
N GLN A 43 0.44 0.19 16.60
CA GLN A 43 0.74 -0.38 17.92
C GLN A 43 -0.45 -0.27 18.87
N ARG A 44 -1.20 0.83 18.82
CA ARG A 44 -2.42 1.00 19.64
C ARG A 44 -3.51 0.03 19.22
N VAL A 45 -3.76 -0.13 17.93
CA VAL A 45 -4.73 -1.10 17.40
C VAL A 45 -4.32 -2.53 17.75
N ARG A 46 -3.03 -2.88 17.67
CA ARG A 46 -2.53 -4.20 18.09
C ARG A 46 -2.67 -4.41 19.61
N ALA A 47 -2.35 -3.41 20.42
CA ALA A 47 -2.53 -3.48 21.87
C ALA A 47 -4.01 -3.62 22.25
N GLU A 48 -4.89 -2.89 21.57
CA GLU A 48 -6.34 -2.99 21.75
C GLU A 48 -6.87 -4.35 21.26
N ALA A 49 -6.38 -4.86 20.13
CA ALA A 49 -6.68 -6.19 19.63
C ALA A 49 -6.22 -7.28 20.61
N ALA A 50 -5.03 -7.18 21.18
CA ALA A 50 -4.53 -8.11 22.18
C ALA A 50 -5.37 -8.11 23.48
N VAL A 51 -6.02 -6.99 23.81
CA VAL A 51 -6.91 -6.87 24.98
C VAL A 51 -8.34 -7.33 24.66
N ARG A 52 -8.84 -7.09 23.44
CA ARG A 52 -10.25 -7.33 23.06
C ARG A 52 -10.49 -8.65 22.34
N LEU A 53 -9.53 -9.15 21.58
CA LEU A 53 -9.64 -10.41 20.86
C LEU A 53 -8.95 -11.48 21.71
N ALA A 54 -9.73 -12.41 22.27
CA ALA A 54 -9.20 -13.75 22.54
C ALA A 54 -8.48 -14.20 21.26
N PRO A 55 -7.23 -14.67 21.33
CA PRO A 55 -6.34 -14.79 20.18
C PRO A 55 -7.01 -15.63 19.09
N GLY A 56 -7.60 -14.94 18.11
CA GLY A 56 -8.26 -15.59 16.98
C GLY A 56 -7.19 -16.19 16.06
N PRO A 57 -7.51 -17.21 15.25
CA PRO A 57 -6.55 -17.94 14.42
C PRO A 57 -5.72 -17.06 13.49
N TRP A 58 -6.17 -15.84 13.17
CA TRP A 58 -5.44 -14.85 12.38
C TRP A 58 -4.27 -14.15 13.11
N HIS A 59 -4.12 -14.33 14.42
CA HIS A 59 -2.99 -13.80 15.21
C HIS A 59 -1.75 -14.69 15.18
N LEU A 60 -1.79 -15.86 14.55
CA LEU A 60 -0.63 -16.76 14.44
C LEU A 60 0.58 -16.07 13.78
N GLY A 61 0.36 -15.17 12.83
CA GLY A 61 1.43 -14.41 12.19
C GLY A 61 2.17 -13.46 13.13
N GLU A 62 1.54 -13.03 14.23
CA GLU A 62 2.19 -12.19 15.24
C GLU A 62 3.13 -12.99 16.16
N LEU A 63 2.88 -14.28 16.37
CA LEU A 63 3.78 -15.16 17.14
C LEU A 63 5.13 -15.38 16.46
N PHE A 64 5.17 -15.33 15.12
CA PHE A 64 6.40 -15.56 14.34
C PHE A 64 7.15 -14.26 13.98
N ARG A 65 6.62 -13.09 14.34
CA ARG A 65 7.27 -11.81 14.05
C ARG A 65 8.32 -11.53 15.12
N ARG A 66 9.59 -11.82 14.83
CA ARG A 66 10.73 -11.50 15.70
C ARG A 66 10.76 -9.99 15.98
N ARG A 67 10.84 -9.67 17.28
CA ARG A 67 10.91 -8.34 17.87
C ARG A 67 12.23 -7.65 17.55
#